data_AF-A0A6A6HUE9-F1
#
_entry.id   AF-A0A6A6HUE9-F1
#
_cell.length_a   1.000
_cell.length_b   1.000
_cell.length_c   1.000
_cell.angle_alpha   90.00
_cell.angle_beta   90.00
_cell.angle_gamma   90.00
#
_symmetry.space_group_name_H-M   'P 1'
#
loop_
_entity.id
_entity.type
_entity.pdbx_description
1 polymer ?
#
loop_
_entity_poly.entity_id
_entity_poly.type
_entity_poly.pdbx_seq_one_letter_code
_entity_poly.pdbx_strand_id
1 'polypeptide(L)'
;MASQEVFLYRSEAKSYFWTERTFIKRELPDAAGLPWLKQRFAVEAATLRLLSDQTSIPVPRLIAFGEDEYGRCYLETECIKGSVRGDMAADECRMPQLHHPSEAKSPCAACEGIVSANAERFVQEVVLPQLSRLKSRRTGLEGIVIPPRWVSHHDKREAWRVLESPQADFVFCHNDLVLHNMLFCTQTLKVLALVDMEDCGYFPPEVQQWKRDRTGQFGLYEDMDLVRRHIQLIGG
;
A
#
# COMPACT_ATOMS: atom_id res chain seq x y z
N MET A 1 -17.93 0.01 27.37
CA MET A 1 -17.28 -1.31 27.30
C MET A 1 -16.09 -1.14 26.39
N ALA A 2 -14.87 -1.24 26.93
CA ALA A 2 -13.65 -1.11 26.14
C ALA A 2 -13.65 -2.22 25.09
N SER A 3 -13.60 -1.84 23.81
CA SER A 3 -13.38 -2.79 22.72
C SER A 3 -12.08 -3.51 23.02
N GLN A 4 -12.16 -4.83 23.22
CA GLN A 4 -10.99 -5.66 23.41
C GLN A 4 -10.06 -5.42 22.21
N GLU A 5 -8.84 -4.94 22.46
CA GLU A 5 -7.81 -4.76 21.43
C GLU A 5 -7.31 -6.16 21.07
N VAL A 6 -7.77 -6.71 19.93
CA VAL A 6 -7.69 -8.16 19.72
C VAL A 6 -6.34 -8.63 19.17
N PHE A 7 -5.52 -7.80 18.53
CA PHE A 7 -4.12 -8.14 18.23
C PHE A 7 -3.27 -6.90 17.94
N LEU A 8 -1.99 -7.01 18.26
CA LEU A 8 -0.96 -6.00 18.01
C LEU A 8 0.08 -6.59 17.05
N TYR A 9 0.13 -6.08 15.82
CA TYR A 9 1.32 -6.23 14.98
C TYR A 9 2.21 -4.99 15.18
N ARG A 10 3.53 -5.15 15.11
CA ARG A 10 4.50 -4.07 15.19
C ARG A 10 5.50 -4.20 14.05
N SER A 11 5.74 -3.11 13.34
CA SER A 11 6.92 -2.94 12.51
C SER A 11 7.97 -2.13 13.27
N GLU A 12 9.09 -1.80 12.62
CA GLU A 12 10.14 -0.94 13.18
C GLU A 12 9.62 0.44 13.61
N ALA A 13 8.63 0.99 12.90
CA ALA A 13 8.17 2.37 13.10
C ALA A 13 6.74 2.50 13.63
N LYS A 14 5.94 1.44 13.52
CA LYS A 14 4.48 1.52 13.63
C LYS A 14 3.91 0.36 14.43
N SER A 15 2.87 0.66 15.18
CA SER A 15 1.98 -0.32 15.80
C SER A 15 0.66 -0.34 15.06
N TYR A 16 0.05 -1.51 15.01
CA TYR A 16 -1.19 -1.77 14.29
C TYR A 16 -2.16 -2.45 15.22
N PHE A 17 -3.36 -1.92 15.30
CA PHE A 17 -4.44 -2.41 16.14
C PHE A 17 -5.70 -2.55 15.31
N TRP A 18 -6.55 -3.49 15.69
CA TRP A 18 -7.89 -3.59 15.13
C TRP A 18 -8.92 -3.80 16.23
N THR A 19 -10.07 -3.20 16.00
CA THR A 19 -11.31 -3.47 16.73
C THR A 19 -12.27 -4.21 15.80
N GLU A 20 -13.47 -4.53 16.26
CA GLU A 20 -14.52 -5.06 15.39
C GLU A 20 -14.92 -4.10 14.24
N ARG A 21 -14.55 -2.82 14.32
CA ARG A 21 -15.03 -1.78 13.39
C ARG A 21 -13.91 -1.02 12.71
N THR A 22 -12.74 -0.91 13.33
CA THR A 22 -11.68 -0.01 12.88
C THR A 22 -10.32 -0.69 12.86
N PHE A 23 -9.47 -0.22 11.96
CA PHE A 23 -8.05 -0.54 11.91
C PHE A 23 -7.27 0.74 12.18
N ILE A 24 -6.32 0.67 13.09
CA ILE A 24 -5.54 1.82 13.56
C ILE A 24 -4.06 1.54 13.35
N LYS A 25 -3.41 2.39 12.56
CA LYS A 25 -1.95 2.48 12.43
C LYS A 25 -1.49 3.64 13.31
N ARG A 26 -0.45 3.43 14.13
CA ARG A 26 0.09 4.47 15.03
C ARG A 26 1.61 4.44 15.04
N GLU A 27 2.22 5.62 15.02
CA GLU A 27 3.65 5.81 15.23
C GLU A 27 4.10 5.25 16.58
N LEU A 28 5.20 4.47 16.58
CA LEU A 28 5.82 3.99 17.80
C LEU A 28 6.66 5.10 18.46
N PRO A 29 6.75 5.14 19.81
CA PRO A 29 7.52 6.17 20.52
C PRO A 29 9.01 6.23 20.14
N ASP A 30 9.61 5.10 19.79
CA ASP A 30 11.02 4.94 19.40
C ASP A 30 11.26 5.16 17.90
N ALA A 31 10.20 5.40 17.12
CA ALA A 31 10.28 5.66 15.69
C ALA A 31 10.59 7.14 15.34
N ALA A 32 10.66 8.00 16.36
CA ALA A 32 10.90 9.43 16.20
C ALA A 32 12.22 9.68 15.44
N GLY A 33 12.14 10.50 14.39
CA GLY A 33 13.30 10.84 13.55
C GLY A 33 13.50 9.93 12.33
N LEU A 34 12.69 8.88 12.15
CA LEU A 34 12.72 8.11 10.90
C LEU A 34 12.29 8.99 9.71
N PRO A 35 12.99 8.91 8.56
CA PRO A 35 12.72 9.75 7.40
C PRO A 35 11.25 9.68 6.95
N TRP A 36 10.65 10.85 6.82
CA TRP A 36 9.29 11.06 6.31
C TRP A 36 8.18 10.36 7.08
N LEU A 37 8.39 9.90 8.31
CA LEU A 37 7.39 9.10 9.03
C LEU A 37 6.04 9.83 9.16
N LYS A 38 6.05 11.09 9.60
CA LYS A 38 4.81 11.90 9.71
C LYS A 38 4.18 12.18 8.36
N GLN A 39 5.02 12.47 7.36
CA GLN A 39 4.60 12.70 5.98
C GLN A 39 3.90 11.47 5.39
N ARG A 40 4.38 10.25 5.69
CA ARG A 40 3.77 8.97 5.28
C ARG A 40 2.34 8.82 5.80
N PHE A 41 2.08 9.20 7.05
CA PHE A 41 0.71 9.22 7.61
C PHE A 41 -0.19 10.24 6.88
N ALA A 42 0.31 11.44 6.62
CA ALA A 42 -0.44 12.48 5.91
C ALA A 42 -0.75 12.07 4.45
N VAL A 43 0.24 11.50 3.75
CA VAL A 43 0.09 10.99 2.38
C VAL A 43 -0.91 9.84 2.33
N GLU A 44 -0.86 8.91 3.27
CA GLU A 44 -1.82 7.79 3.33
C GLU A 44 -3.25 8.32 3.52
N ALA A 45 -3.47 9.24 4.46
CA ALA A 45 -4.78 9.85 4.68
C ALA A 45 -5.31 10.60 3.44
N ALA A 46 -4.45 11.40 2.79
CA ALA A 46 -4.80 12.14 1.58
C ALA A 46 -5.11 11.19 0.41
N THR A 47 -4.34 10.10 0.29
CA THR A 47 -4.56 9.09 -0.75
C THR A 47 -5.88 8.36 -0.56
N LEU A 48 -6.22 7.95 0.66
CA LEU A 48 -7.50 7.28 0.93
C LEU A 48 -8.69 8.16 0.54
N ARG A 49 -8.63 9.47 0.83
CA ARG A 49 -9.67 10.42 0.38
C ARG A 49 -9.71 10.52 -1.14
N LEU A 50 -8.56 10.77 -1.77
CA LEU A 50 -8.45 10.93 -3.22
C LEU A 50 -9.02 9.71 -3.97
N LEU A 51 -8.61 8.50 -3.59
CA LEU A 51 -9.03 7.28 -4.27
C LEU A 51 -10.50 6.96 -4.01
N SER A 52 -10.99 7.18 -2.79
CA SER A 52 -12.41 7.02 -2.45
C SER A 52 -13.30 7.98 -3.24
N ASP A 53 -12.83 9.20 -3.52
CA ASP A 53 -13.62 10.23 -4.18
C ASP A 53 -13.56 10.13 -5.71
N GLN A 54 -12.43 9.71 -6.27
CA GLN A 54 -12.16 9.83 -7.71
C GLN A 54 -12.01 8.50 -8.45
N THR A 55 -12.06 7.37 -7.75
CA THR A 55 -11.88 6.05 -8.36
C THR A 55 -12.91 5.04 -7.86
N SER A 56 -12.96 3.89 -8.53
CA SER A 56 -13.66 2.69 -8.04
C SER A 56 -12.69 1.69 -7.40
N ILE A 57 -11.44 2.07 -7.12
CA ILE A 57 -10.48 1.20 -6.45
C ILE A 57 -10.97 1.03 -5.01
N PRO A 58 -11.26 -0.21 -4.57
CA PRO A 58 -11.68 -0.42 -3.20
C PRO A 58 -10.52 -0.11 -2.25
N VAL A 59 -10.71 0.86 -1.37
CA VAL A 59 -9.78 1.25 -0.31
C VAL A 59 -10.54 1.36 1.00
N PRO A 60 -9.92 1.13 2.17
CA PRO A 60 -10.61 1.33 3.45
C PRO A 60 -11.04 2.78 3.62
N ARG A 61 -12.30 3.00 4.00
CA ARG A 61 -12.78 4.34 4.32
C ARG A 61 -11.98 4.93 5.49
N LEU A 62 -11.41 6.11 5.25
CA LEU A 62 -10.76 6.90 6.29
C LEU A 62 -11.79 7.33 7.35
N ILE A 63 -11.46 7.14 8.63
CA ILE A 63 -12.28 7.57 9.78
C ILE A 63 -11.64 8.79 10.42
N ALA A 64 -10.36 8.70 10.78
CA ALA A 64 -9.62 9.78 11.42
C ALA A 64 -8.12 9.68 11.11
N PHE A 65 -7.43 10.82 11.19
CA PHE A 65 -5.96 10.86 11.20
C PHE A 65 -5.52 12.13 11.93
N GLY A 66 -4.32 12.11 12.51
CA GLY A 66 -3.78 13.28 13.20
C GLY A 66 -2.62 12.90 14.12
N GLU A 67 -2.37 13.74 15.10
CA GLU A 67 -1.44 13.47 16.19
C GLU A 67 -2.19 13.24 17.49
N ASP A 68 -1.69 12.35 18.34
CA ASP A 68 -2.18 12.20 19.71
C ASP A 68 -1.60 13.27 20.65
N GLU A 69 -1.98 13.23 21.93
CA GLU A 69 -1.52 14.18 22.95
C GLU A 69 0.01 14.19 23.16
N TYR A 70 0.71 13.17 22.67
CA TYR A 70 2.16 13.03 22.74
C TYR A 70 2.85 13.39 21.41
N GLY A 71 2.10 13.92 20.44
CA GLY A 71 2.63 14.33 19.12
C GLY A 71 2.92 13.16 18.17
N ARG A 72 2.39 11.95 18.46
CA ARG A 72 2.59 10.75 17.63
C ARG A 72 1.48 10.64 16.60
N CYS A 73 1.84 10.38 15.35
CA CYS A 73 0.87 10.25 14.27
C CYS A 73 0.02 8.98 14.42
N TYR A 74 -1.26 9.09 14.04
CA TYR A 74 -2.15 7.95 13.88
C TYR A 74 -3.00 8.10 12.62
N LEU A 75 -3.43 6.96 12.10
CA LEU A 75 -4.41 6.81 11.02
C LEU A 75 -5.41 5.74 11.45
N GLU A 76 -6.69 6.07 11.37
CA GLU A 76 -7.80 5.16 11.63
C GLU A 76 -8.66 5.01 10.39
N THR A 77 -8.90 3.77 9.99
CA THR A 77 -9.76 3.40 8.88
C THR A 77 -10.82 2.40 9.33
N GLU A 78 -11.81 2.14 8.48
CA GLU A 78 -12.70 1.00 8.71
C GLU A 78 -11.93 -0.33 8.66
N CYS A 79 -12.37 -1.29 9.48
CA CYS A 79 -11.86 -2.66 9.41
C CYS A 79 -12.56 -3.43 8.28
N ILE A 80 -11.80 -3.95 7.32
CA ILE A 80 -12.31 -4.78 6.23
C ILE A 80 -12.56 -6.21 6.75
N LYS A 81 -13.80 -6.48 7.16
CA LYS A 81 -14.19 -7.77 7.75
C LYS A 81 -14.07 -8.94 6.77
N GLY A 82 -13.81 -10.13 7.32
CA GLY A 82 -13.72 -11.36 6.52
C GLY A 82 -12.58 -11.33 5.49
N SER A 83 -11.52 -10.58 5.80
CA SER A 83 -10.38 -10.41 4.92
C SER A 83 -9.09 -11.01 5.48
N VAL A 84 -8.16 -11.30 4.58
CA VAL A 84 -6.80 -11.76 4.87
C VAL A 84 -5.83 -11.09 3.91
N ARG A 85 -4.60 -10.82 4.36
CA ARG A 85 -3.55 -10.26 3.51
C ARG A 85 -3.20 -11.23 2.38
N GLY A 86 -2.94 -10.73 1.17
CA GLY A 86 -2.80 -11.57 -0.02
C GLY A 86 -1.67 -12.60 0.06
N ASP A 87 -0.56 -12.27 0.72
CA ASP A 87 0.55 -13.20 0.98
C ASP A 87 0.24 -14.29 2.01
N MET A 88 -0.86 -14.17 2.76
CA MET A 88 -1.34 -15.17 3.73
C MET A 88 -2.63 -15.86 3.27
N ALA A 89 -3.17 -15.48 2.11
CA ALA A 89 -4.47 -15.93 1.64
C ALA A 89 -4.50 -17.43 1.29
N ALA A 90 -3.32 -18.02 1.01
CA ALA A 90 -3.14 -19.42 0.66
C ALA A 90 -2.50 -20.28 1.76
N ASP A 91 -2.23 -19.72 2.96
CA ASP A 91 -1.64 -20.47 4.09
C ASP A 91 -2.51 -21.66 4.52
N GLU A 92 -3.81 -21.56 4.30
CA GLU A 92 -4.77 -22.64 4.46
C GLU A 92 -5.77 -22.66 3.30
N CYS A 93 -6.45 -23.80 3.11
CA CYS A 93 -7.49 -23.90 2.10
C CYS A 93 -8.71 -23.05 2.48
N ARG A 94 -8.95 -21.97 1.73
CA ARG A 94 -10.09 -21.06 1.91
C ARG A 94 -11.37 -21.52 1.21
N MET A 95 -11.26 -22.49 0.29
CA MET A 95 -12.38 -23.03 -0.49
C MET A 95 -12.40 -24.56 -0.47
N PRO A 96 -12.48 -25.20 0.72
CA PRO A 96 -12.42 -26.66 0.86
C PRO A 96 -13.58 -27.39 0.17
N GLN A 97 -14.70 -26.71 -0.04
CA GLN A 97 -15.85 -27.22 -0.78
C GLN A 97 -15.68 -27.20 -2.31
N LEU A 98 -14.71 -26.44 -2.83
CA LEU A 98 -14.44 -26.34 -4.27
C LEU A 98 -13.15 -27.06 -4.67
N HIS A 99 -12.22 -27.26 -3.74
CA HIS A 99 -10.96 -27.95 -4.00
C HIS A 99 -11.06 -29.43 -3.68
N HIS A 100 -10.38 -30.27 -4.47
CA HIS A 100 -10.30 -31.68 -4.11
C HIS A 100 -9.58 -31.86 -2.76
N PRO A 101 -9.90 -32.89 -1.95
CA PRO A 101 -9.21 -33.15 -0.68
C PRO A 101 -7.68 -33.25 -0.82
N SER A 102 -7.18 -33.70 -1.97
CA SER A 102 -5.75 -33.75 -2.30
C SER A 102 -5.10 -32.38 -2.50
N GLU A 103 -5.90 -31.36 -2.86
CA GLU A 103 -5.50 -29.97 -3.14
C GLU A 103 -5.75 -29.03 -1.95
N ALA A 104 -6.64 -29.42 -1.03
CA ALA A 104 -6.93 -28.72 0.22
C ALA A 104 -5.85 -28.94 1.31
N LYS A 105 -4.58 -29.00 0.90
CA LYS A 105 -3.43 -29.05 1.81
C LYS A 105 -2.99 -27.63 2.18
N SER A 106 -2.22 -27.49 3.25
CA SER A 106 -1.61 -26.23 3.67
C SER A 106 -0.09 -26.28 3.41
N PRO A 107 0.50 -25.29 2.72
CA PRO A 107 -0.15 -24.22 1.96
C PRO A 107 -1.00 -24.75 0.79
N CYS A 108 -2.09 -24.06 0.47
CA CYS A 108 -3.05 -24.48 -0.55
C CYS A 108 -2.70 -23.91 -1.93
N ALA A 109 -2.04 -24.73 -2.76
CA ALA A 109 -1.63 -24.34 -4.11
C ALA A 109 -2.80 -23.90 -5.02
N ALA A 110 -3.98 -24.50 -4.86
CA ALA A 110 -5.17 -24.09 -5.60
C ALA A 110 -5.64 -22.67 -5.18
N CYS A 111 -5.64 -22.36 -3.87
CA CYS A 111 -5.91 -21.00 -3.40
C CYS A 111 -4.85 -20.02 -3.90
N GLU A 112 -3.56 -20.39 -3.88
CA GLU A 112 -2.46 -19.56 -4.35
C GLU A 112 -2.62 -19.15 -5.82
N GLY A 113 -3.00 -20.09 -6.68
CA GLY A 113 -3.29 -19.84 -8.10
C GLY A 113 -4.44 -18.84 -8.28
N ILE A 114 -5.52 -18.99 -7.51
CA ILE A 114 -6.69 -18.11 -7.58
C ILE A 114 -6.37 -16.72 -7.06
N VAL A 115 -5.68 -16.60 -5.92
CA VAL A 115 -5.22 -15.33 -5.35
C VAL A 115 -4.34 -14.59 -6.33
N SER A 116 -3.39 -15.28 -6.94
CA SER A 116 -2.47 -14.69 -7.92
C SER A 116 -3.20 -14.19 -9.17
N ALA A 117 -4.12 -15.00 -9.70
CA ALA A 117 -4.91 -14.61 -10.87
C ALA A 117 -5.84 -13.42 -10.57
N ASN A 118 -6.47 -13.40 -9.38
CA ASN A 118 -7.34 -12.30 -8.96
C ASN A 118 -6.54 -11.03 -8.68
N ALA A 119 -5.34 -11.13 -8.10
CA ALA A 119 -4.44 -9.99 -7.89
C ALA A 119 -4.03 -9.37 -9.22
N GLU A 120 -3.54 -10.19 -10.17
CA GLU A 120 -3.09 -9.72 -11.48
C GLU A 120 -4.25 -9.04 -12.21
N ARG A 121 -5.43 -9.66 -12.24
CA ARG A 121 -6.62 -9.07 -12.85
C ARG A 121 -7.00 -7.75 -12.21
N PHE A 122 -7.03 -7.69 -10.87
CA PHE A 122 -7.35 -6.48 -10.14
C PHE A 122 -6.36 -5.35 -10.46
N VAL A 123 -5.06 -5.64 -10.52
CA VAL A 123 -4.04 -4.64 -10.86
C VAL A 123 -4.20 -4.13 -12.29
N GLN A 124 -4.29 -5.05 -13.25
CA GLN A 124 -4.30 -4.71 -14.67
C GLN A 124 -5.61 -4.08 -15.13
N GLU A 125 -6.75 -4.53 -14.60
CA GLU A 125 -8.07 -4.08 -15.08
C GLU A 125 -8.65 -2.96 -14.21
N VAL A 126 -8.27 -2.85 -12.94
CA VAL A 126 -8.86 -1.88 -11.99
C VAL A 126 -7.85 -0.83 -11.54
N VAL A 127 -6.69 -1.23 -11.00
CA VAL A 127 -5.77 -0.31 -10.33
C VAL A 127 -5.01 0.56 -11.34
N LEU A 128 -4.16 -0.03 -12.18
CA LEU A 128 -3.28 0.74 -13.08
C LEU A 128 -4.03 1.64 -14.05
N PRO A 129 -5.14 1.22 -14.68
CA PRO A 129 -5.90 2.09 -15.57
C PRO A 129 -6.52 3.30 -14.86
N GLN A 130 -6.90 3.17 -13.58
CA GLN A 130 -7.50 4.27 -12.84
C GLN A 130 -6.45 5.21 -12.26
N LEU A 131 -5.38 4.67 -11.70
CA LEU A 131 -4.25 5.46 -11.21
C LEU A 131 -3.60 6.29 -12.34
N SER A 132 -3.46 5.72 -13.53
CA SER A 132 -2.87 6.42 -14.69
C SER A 132 -3.74 7.56 -15.25
N ARG A 133 -5.05 7.58 -14.93
CA ARG A 133 -5.98 8.67 -15.30
C ARG A 133 -5.92 9.84 -14.33
N LEU A 134 -5.48 9.62 -13.10
CA LEU A 134 -5.23 10.70 -12.15
C LEU A 134 -3.94 11.40 -12.58
N LYS A 135 -4.08 12.58 -13.17
CA LYS A 135 -2.98 13.36 -13.74
C LYS A 135 -2.69 14.61 -12.92
N SER A 136 -1.42 14.98 -12.83
CA SER A 136 -0.98 16.21 -12.19
C SER A 136 0.15 16.88 -12.98
N ARG A 137 0.24 18.20 -12.86
CA ARG A 137 1.38 19.00 -13.33
C ARG A 137 2.51 19.07 -12.31
N ARG A 138 2.30 18.53 -11.10
CA ARG A 138 3.25 18.57 -9.98
C ARG A 138 3.47 17.17 -9.40
N THR A 139 4.70 16.84 -9.02
CA THR A 139 4.98 15.58 -8.31
C THR A 139 4.55 15.64 -6.83
N GLY A 140 4.45 14.46 -6.22
CA GLY A 140 4.02 14.32 -4.82
C GLY A 140 2.50 14.40 -4.65
N LEU A 141 2.05 14.52 -3.41
CA LEU A 141 0.64 14.72 -3.05
C LEU A 141 0.59 15.76 -1.93
N GLU A 142 -0.27 16.78 -2.06
CA GLU A 142 -0.34 17.90 -1.10
C GLU A 142 1.02 18.58 -0.84
N GLY A 143 1.86 18.67 -1.88
CA GLY A 143 3.21 19.23 -1.79
C GLY A 143 4.25 18.33 -1.11
N ILE A 144 3.86 17.12 -0.70
CA ILE A 144 4.75 16.13 -0.08
C ILE A 144 5.23 15.16 -1.16
N VAL A 145 6.56 15.03 -1.32
CA VAL A 145 7.18 14.04 -2.20
C VAL A 145 7.90 13.00 -1.34
N ILE A 146 7.39 11.77 -1.35
CA ILE A 146 8.01 10.60 -0.72
C ILE A 146 8.52 9.70 -1.86
N PRO A 147 9.84 9.56 -2.05
CA PRO A 147 10.35 8.68 -3.09
C PRO A 147 9.98 7.21 -2.78
N PRO A 148 9.86 6.35 -3.81
CA PRO A 148 9.73 4.91 -3.58
C PRO A 148 10.85 4.36 -2.71
N ARG A 149 10.57 3.29 -1.95
CA ARG A 149 11.51 2.78 -0.96
C ARG A 149 12.84 2.31 -1.56
N TRP A 150 12.85 1.73 -2.77
CA TRP A 150 14.10 1.38 -3.46
C TRP A 150 14.93 2.60 -3.87
N VAL A 151 14.29 3.75 -4.12
CA VAL A 151 14.99 5.01 -4.38
C VAL A 151 15.59 5.56 -3.09
N SER A 152 14.78 5.71 -2.04
CA SER A 152 15.27 6.21 -0.74
C SER A 152 16.25 5.26 -0.04
N HIS A 153 16.29 3.99 -0.44
CA HIS A 153 17.31 3.06 0.02
C HIS A 153 18.70 3.50 -0.45
N HIS A 154 18.82 4.01 -1.68
CA HIS A 154 20.09 4.36 -2.31
C HIS A 154 20.40 5.87 -2.29
N ASP A 155 19.37 6.72 -2.27
CA ASP A 155 19.50 8.18 -2.18
C ASP A 155 18.93 8.69 -0.86
N LYS A 156 19.83 9.12 0.03
CA LYS A 156 19.53 9.52 1.42
C LYS A 156 19.28 11.01 1.59
N ARG A 157 18.97 11.74 0.50
CA ARG A 157 18.62 13.16 0.63
C ARG A 157 17.45 13.33 1.61
N GLU A 158 17.52 14.38 2.42
CA GLU A 158 16.53 14.65 3.47
C GLU A 158 15.17 15.04 2.88
N ALA A 159 15.17 15.69 1.72
CA ALA A 159 13.96 16.18 1.06
C ALA A 159 13.99 15.98 -0.45
N TRP A 160 12.82 15.74 -1.03
CA TRP A 160 12.59 15.70 -2.46
C TRP A 160 11.74 16.90 -2.86
N ARG A 161 12.22 17.69 -3.82
CA ARG A 161 11.49 18.86 -4.32
C ARG A 161 10.28 18.44 -5.13
N VAL A 162 9.23 19.24 -5.08
CA VAL A 162 8.14 19.16 -6.06
C VAL A 162 8.69 19.58 -7.42
N LEU A 163 8.55 18.69 -8.41
CA LEU A 163 8.82 18.99 -9.80
C LEU A 163 7.54 19.47 -10.47
N GLU A 164 7.68 20.32 -11.49
CA GLU A 164 6.57 20.85 -12.26
C GLU A 164 6.75 20.51 -13.75
N SER A 165 5.67 20.14 -14.42
CA SER A 165 5.61 20.00 -15.88
C SER A 165 4.62 21.02 -16.46
N PRO A 166 4.91 21.61 -17.64
CA PRO A 166 3.92 22.40 -18.38
C PRO A 166 2.64 21.62 -18.71
N GLN A 167 2.74 20.29 -18.82
CA GLN A 167 1.64 19.38 -19.11
C GLN A 167 1.36 18.48 -17.89
N ALA A 168 0.17 17.88 -17.84
CA ALA A 168 -0.23 17.01 -16.74
C ALA A 168 0.31 15.59 -16.95
N ASP A 169 1.65 15.47 -16.97
CA ASP A 169 2.35 14.24 -17.38
C ASP A 169 2.58 13.27 -16.22
N PHE A 170 2.51 13.76 -14.98
CA PHE A 170 2.65 12.90 -13.81
C PHE A 170 1.35 12.14 -13.56
N VAL A 171 1.49 10.85 -13.24
CA VAL A 171 0.39 9.97 -12.89
C VAL A 171 0.43 9.63 -11.42
N PHE A 172 -0.71 9.29 -10.85
CA PHE A 172 -0.74 8.82 -9.48
C PHE A 172 -0.12 7.41 -9.43
N CYS A 173 0.86 7.22 -8.55
CA CYS A 173 1.55 5.95 -8.35
C CYS A 173 1.34 5.47 -6.91
N HIS A 174 1.24 4.16 -6.71
CA HIS A 174 1.20 3.55 -5.38
C HIS A 174 2.60 3.38 -4.78
N ASN A 175 3.61 3.12 -5.63
CA ASN A 175 5.02 2.87 -5.27
C ASN A 175 5.29 1.72 -4.28
N ASP A 176 4.26 1.00 -3.86
CA ASP A 176 4.35 -0.22 -3.06
C ASP A 176 3.25 -1.20 -3.46
N LEU A 177 3.01 -1.33 -4.76
CA LEU A 177 1.97 -2.21 -5.29
C LEU A 177 2.51 -3.65 -5.27
N VAL A 178 2.10 -4.39 -4.26
CA VAL A 178 2.50 -5.79 -4.01
C VAL A 178 1.35 -6.59 -3.40
N LEU A 179 1.38 -7.92 -3.54
CA LEU A 179 0.29 -8.79 -3.10
C LEU A 179 -0.05 -8.64 -1.61
N HIS A 180 0.94 -8.39 -0.75
CA HIS A 180 0.69 -8.20 0.68
C HIS A 180 0.03 -6.86 1.03
N ASN A 181 -0.12 -5.96 0.07
CA ASN A 181 -0.89 -4.71 0.22
C ASN A 181 -2.32 -4.85 -0.32
N MET A 182 -2.77 -6.07 -0.59
CA MET A 182 -4.15 -6.38 -0.97
C MET A 182 -4.81 -7.26 0.09
N LEU A 183 -6.06 -6.91 0.44
CA LEU A 183 -6.90 -7.71 1.33
C LEU A 183 -7.85 -8.57 0.50
N PHE A 184 -7.87 -9.87 0.76
CA PHE A 184 -8.67 -10.87 0.06
C PHE A 184 -9.80 -11.38 0.94
N CYS A 185 -10.97 -11.61 0.35
CA CYS A 185 -12.08 -12.26 1.02
C CYS A 185 -11.71 -13.71 1.39
N THR A 186 -11.82 -14.08 2.67
CA THR A 186 -11.48 -15.42 3.16
C THR A 186 -12.40 -16.54 2.66
N GLN A 187 -13.52 -16.19 2.01
CA GLN A 187 -14.50 -17.14 1.50
C GLN A 187 -14.47 -17.28 -0.03
N THR A 188 -14.05 -16.23 -0.74
CA THR A 188 -14.14 -16.15 -2.21
C THR A 188 -12.82 -15.85 -2.90
N LEU A 189 -11.78 -15.47 -2.15
CA LEU A 189 -10.49 -15.01 -2.66
C LEU A 189 -10.59 -13.84 -3.67
N LYS A 190 -11.68 -13.07 -3.64
CA LYS A 190 -11.76 -11.78 -4.35
C LYS A 190 -11.04 -10.70 -3.56
N VAL A 191 -10.43 -9.74 -4.26
CA VAL A 191 -9.84 -8.56 -3.62
C VAL A 191 -10.94 -7.69 -3.04
N LEU A 192 -10.83 -7.35 -1.75
CA LEU A 192 -11.76 -6.52 -1.00
C LEU A 192 -11.24 -5.09 -0.82
N ALA A 193 -9.92 -4.89 -0.73
CA ALA A 193 -9.32 -3.56 -0.60
C ALA A 193 -7.84 -3.57 -0.98
N LEU A 194 -7.36 -2.44 -1.48
CA LEU A 194 -5.96 -2.08 -1.57
C LEU A 194 -5.58 -1.21 -0.36
N VAL A 195 -4.45 -1.47 0.28
CA VAL A 195 -4.02 -0.83 1.54
C VAL A 195 -2.56 -0.37 1.46
N ASP A 196 -2.09 0.26 2.54
CA ASP A 196 -0.70 0.74 2.70
C ASP A 196 -0.28 1.81 1.68
N MET A 197 -1.04 2.91 1.66
CA MET A 197 -0.94 3.99 0.66
C MET A 197 0.11 5.06 1.01
N GLU A 198 1.07 4.73 1.86
CA GLU A 198 1.97 5.72 2.48
C GLU A 198 3.14 6.16 1.60
N ASP A 199 3.38 5.44 0.51
CA ASP A 199 4.38 5.75 -0.52
C ASP A 199 3.76 6.36 -1.79
N CYS A 200 2.45 6.64 -1.75
CA CYS A 200 1.69 7.13 -2.91
C CYS A 200 2.00 8.59 -3.28
N GLY A 201 1.77 8.95 -4.53
CA GLY A 201 1.83 10.34 -4.99
C GLY A 201 1.87 10.46 -6.51
N TYR A 202 1.93 11.70 -7.04
CA TYR A 202 2.10 11.92 -8.46
C TYR A 202 3.59 11.81 -8.86
N PHE A 203 3.90 10.97 -9.85
CA PHE A 203 5.26 10.74 -10.37
C PHE A 203 5.27 10.52 -11.88
N PRO A 204 6.45 10.55 -12.54
CA PRO A 204 6.56 10.03 -13.90
C PRO A 204 6.02 8.59 -13.99
N PRO A 205 5.27 8.25 -15.06
CA PRO A 205 4.60 6.95 -15.16
C PRO A 205 5.54 5.74 -15.10
N GLU A 206 6.81 5.91 -15.47
CA GLU A 206 7.85 4.89 -15.41
C GLU A 206 8.15 4.44 -13.97
N VAL A 207 7.84 5.28 -12.98
CA VAL A 207 8.11 4.99 -11.57
C VAL A 207 7.16 3.91 -11.02
N GLN A 208 5.95 3.76 -11.57
CA GLN A 208 4.98 2.78 -11.10
C GLN A 208 5.47 1.35 -11.35
N GLN A 209 5.57 0.56 -10.29
CA GLN A 209 5.95 -0.85 -10.34
C GLN A 209 4.84 -1.72 -9.74
N TRP A 210 4.67 -2.93 -10.28
CA TRP A 210 3.85 -4.01 -9.70
C TRP A 210 4.74 -5.22 -9.50
N LYS A 211 4.73 -5.82 -8.30
CA LYS A 211 5.44 -7.07 -8.03
C LYS A 211 4.52 -8.05 -7.34
N ARG A 212 4.53 -9.29 -7.83
CA ARG A 212 3.66 -10.36 -7.31
C ARG A 212 3.98 -10.72 -5.85
N ASP A 213 5.25 -10.62 -5.45
CA ASP A 213 5.71 -11.04 -4.14
C ASP A 213 6.83 -10.13 -3.60
N ARG A 214 7.25 -10.41 -2.36
CA ARG A 214 8.35 -9.69 -1.70
C ARG A 214 9.68 -9.88 -2.43
N THR A 215 9.94 -11.04 -3.01
CA THR A 215 11.18 -11.30 -3.76
C THR A 215 11.29 -10.37 -4.96
N GLY A 216 10.22 -10.24 -5.75
CA GLY A 216 10.16 -9.31 -6.88
C GLY A 216 10.24 -7.85 -6.43
N GLN A 217 9.65 -7.51 -5.28
CA GLN A 217 9.79 -6.18 -4.66
C GLN A 217 11.24 -5.89 -4.27
N PHE A 218 11.92 -6.83 -3.61
CA PHE A 218 13.34 -6.68 -3.25
C PHE A 218 14.25 -6.60 -4.47
N GLY A 219 13.90 -7.27 -5.57
CA GLY A 219 14.60 -7.12 -6.85
C GLY A 219 14.65 -5.67 -7.36
N LEU A 220 13.69 -4.80 -6.99
CA LEU A 220 13.75 -3.37 -7.33
C LEU A 220 14.89 -2.62 -6.65
N TYR A 221 15.34 -3.10 -5.49
CA TYR A 221 16.46 -2.51 -4.74
C TYR A 221 17.81 -2.93 -5.35
N GLU A 222 17.85 -4.08 -6.02
CA GLU A 222 19.06 -4.65 -6.61
C GLU A 222 19.26 -4.21 -8.07
N ASP A 223 18.18 -3.83 -8.77
CA ASP A 223 18.23 -3.26 -10.11
C ASP A 223 18.76 -1.81 -10.08
N MET A 224 20.09 -1.69 -10.07
CA MET A 224 20.76 -0.39 -9.98
C MET A 224 20.52 0.52 -11.19
N ASP A 225 20.18 -0.02 -12.36
CA ASP A 225 19.87 0.79 -13.53
C ASP A 225 18.48 1.40 -13.41
N LEU A 226 17.49 0.64 -12.91
CA LEU A 226 16.18 1.15 -12.53
C LEU A 226 16.29 2.20 -11.42
N VAL A 227 17.05 1.91 -10.36
CA VAL A 227 17.26 2.83 -9.23
C VAL A 227 17.84 4.17 -9.73
N ARG A 228 18.92 4.15 -10.51
CA ARG A 228 19.55 5.37 -11.05
C ARG A 228 18.57 6.16 -11.92
N ARG A 229 17.82 5.47 -12.77
CA ARG A 229 16.80 6.09 -13.62
C ARG A 229 15.71 6.76 -12.78
N HIS A 230 15.21 6.10 -11.75
CA HIS A 230 14.15 6.65 -10.90
C HIS A 230 14.67 7.82 -10.04
N ILE A 231 15.91 7.77 -9.55
CA ILE A 231 16.56 8.92 -8.89
C ILE A 231 16.58 10.14 -9.82
N GLN A 232 16.95 9.96 -11.09
CA GLN A 232 16.96 11.05 -12.07
C GLN A 232 15.56 11.58 -12.34
N LEU A 233 14.59 10.70 -12.60
CA LEU A 233 13.19 11.07 -12.90
C LEU A 233 12.51 11.84 -11.76
N ILE A 234 12.79 11.48 -10.49
CA ILE A 234 12.14 12.09 -9.32
C ILE A 234 12.96 13.26 -8.78
N GLY A 235 14.28 13.27 -9.00
CA GLY A 235 15.19 14.32 -8.51
C GLY A 235 15.12 15.61 -9.32
N GLY A 236 14.81 15.49 -10.62
CA GLY A 236 14.84 16.58 -11.60
C GLY A 236 16.25 16.99 -11.99
#